data_AF-A0A558C4M1-F1
#
_entry.id   AF-A0A558C4M1-F1
#
_cell.length_a   1.000
_cell.length_b   1.000
_cell.length_c   1.000
_cell.angle_alpha   90.00
_cell.angle_beta   90.00
_cell.angle_gamma   90.00
#
_symmetry.space_group_name_H-M   'P 1'
#
loop_
_entity.id
_entity.type
_entity.pdbx_description
1 polymer ?
#
loop_
_entity_poly.entity_id
_entity_poly.type
_entity_poly.pdbx_seq_one_letter_code
_entity_poly.pdbx_strand_id
1 'polypeptide(L)'
;MDSYFILWPNDWCKSLAQANDYGPLQVIYGGSHTSVPSLGKIKSGDIIYPVSIKNGQLFVIGSMQVERIIDATIYLTKQAINRIDNDLWDTTAPRLIKERPDLGHRIPRSCVDTAATGSGTGLRFDFQVPTEAIDELRFGPKAEQEKGLSRDKAGRLSHVSLQGHFRRLSTDSAALIAELMQTF
;
A
#
# COMPACT_ATOMS: atom_id res chain seq x y z
N MET A 1 -12.77 0.40 -13.71
CA MET A 1 -11.78 -0.13 -12.76
C MET A 1 -10.60 0.81 -12.81
N ASP A 2 -10.25 1.40 -11.68
CA ASP A 2 -9.10 2.28 -11.56
C ASP A 2 -7.98 1.55 -10.82
N SER A 3 -6.74 1.99 -11.04
CA SER A 3 -5.57 1.44 -10.34
C SER A 3 -4.90 2.52 -9.51
N TYR A 4 -4.42 2.15 -8.33
CA TYR A 4 -3.90 3.09 -7.34
C TYR A 4 -2.58 2.64 -6.75
N PHE A 5 -1.69 3.60 -6.54
CA PHE A 5 -0.55 3.43 -5.65
C PHE A 5 -0.89 3.90 -4.25
N ILE A 6 -0.40 3.16 -3.24
CA ILE A 6 -0.37 3.61 -1.86
C ILE A 6 1.03 3.47 -1.28
N LEU A 7 1.56 4.56 -0.71
CA LEU A 7 2.87 4.51 -0.08
C LEU A 7 2.81 3.73 1.24
N TRP A 8 3.65 2.70 1.34
CA TRP A 8 3.99 2.03 2.59
C TRP A 8 5.32 2.56 3.11
N PRO A 9 5.39 3.03 4.37
CA PRO A 9 6.63 3.45 4.99
C PRO A 9 7.67 2.33 5.01
N ASN A 10 8.94 2.68 4.84
CA ASN A 10 10.02 1.70 4.77
C ASN A 10 10.15 0.86 6.04
N ASP A 11 9.91 1.44 7.21
CA ASP A 11 9.96 0.72 8.49
C ASP A 11 8.82 -0.30 8.62
N TRP A 12 7.67 -0.02 7.99
CA TRP A 12 6.57 -0.98 7.90
C TRP A 12 6.96 -2.16 7.00
N CYS A 13 7.45 -1.90 5.79
CA CYS A 13 7.93 -2.95 4.89
C CYS A 13 9.05 -3.78 5.52
N LYS A 14 9.97 -3.15 6.25
CA LYS A 14 11.04 -3.83 6.98
C LYS A 14 10.49 -4.74 8.07
N SER A 15 9.48 -4.28 8.82
CA SER A 15 8.86 -5.08 9.88
C SER A 15 8.14 -6.32 9.31
N LEU A 16 7.44 -6.17 8.18
CA LEU A 16 6.81 -7.30 7.49
C LEU A 16 7.83 -8.30 6.94
N ALA A 17 8.90 -7.81 6.32
CA ALA A 17 9.98 -8.67 5.84
C ALA A 17 10.66 -9.45 6.99
N GLN A 18 10.88 -8.80 8.14
CA GLN A 18 11.44 -9.45 9.34
C GLN A 18 10.49 -10.48 9.96
N ALA A 19 9.18 -10.29 9.80
CA ALA A 19 8.16 -11.23 10.23
C ALA A 19 7.95 -12.39 9.24
N ASN A 20 8.68 -12.43 8.12
CA ASN A 20 8.50 -13.37 7.02
C ASN A 20 7.07 -13.34 6.43
N ASP A 21 6.44 -12.16 6.41
CA ASP A 21 5.15 -11.98 5.75
C ASP A 21 5.34 -11.83 4.24
N TYR A 22 5.11 -12.92 3.52
CA TYR A 22 5.15 -13.01 2.06
C TYR A 22 3.75 -13.05 1.43
N GLY A 23 2.71 -12.67 2.18
CA GLY A 23 1.34 -12.61 1.70
C GLY A 23 0.60 -13.95 1.68
N PRO A 24 -0.49 -14.06 0.88
CA PRO A 24 -0.96 -13.09 -0.11
C PRO A 24 -1.47 -11.79 0.52
N LEU A 25 -1.43 -10.68 -0.23
CA LEU A 25 -2.01 -9.40 0.18
C LEU A 25 -3.53 -9.49 0.23
N GLN A 26 -4.10 -9.41 1.44
CA GLN A 26 -5.53 -9.64 1.68
C GLN A 26 -6.29 -8.40 2.13
N VAL A 27 -5.57 -7.41 2.69
CA VAL A 27 -6.17 -6.21 3.25
C VAL A 27 -5.28 -4.99 3.09
N ILE A 28 -5.91 -3.86 2.81
CA ILE A 28 -5.31 -2.53 2.89
C ILE A 28 -6.24 -1.64 3.70
N TYR A 29 -5.68 -0.97 4.70
CA TYR A 29 -6.43 -0.09 5.58
C TYR A 29 -6.52 1.35 5.06
N GLY A 30 -7.60 2.02 5.43
CA GLY A 30 -7.78 3.46 5.28
C GLY A 30 -8.20 4.13 6.57
N GLY A 31 -7.70 5.34 6.82
CA GLY A 31 -8.00 6.14 8.00
C GLY A 31 -7.77 7.64 7.78
N SER A 32 -7.64 8.37 8.88
CA SER A 32 -7.44 9.83 8.88
C SER A 32 -5.97 10.27 8.79
N HIS A 33 -5.02 9.35 8.94
CA HIS A 33 -3.59 9.66 8.95
C HIS A 33 -2.98 9.64 7.56
N THR A 34 -1.92 10.42 7.33
CA THR A 34 -1.22 10.43 6.05
C THR A 34 -0.49 9.12 5.75
N SER A 35 -0.09 8.40 6.80
CA SER A 35 0.46 7.05 6.71
C SER A 35 -0.59 6.00 6.41
N VAL A 36 -1.88 6.26 6.60
CA VAL A 36 -2.99 5.35 6.28
C VAL A 36 -4.15 6.20 5.76
N PRO A 37 -4.07 6.70 4.52
CA PRO A 37 -5.03 7.66 4.00
C PRO A 37 -6.40 7.04 3.76
N SER A 38 -7.42 7.88 3.60
CA SER A 38 -8.79 7.42 3.40
C SER A 38 -8.96 6.59 2.12
N LEU A 39 -9.73 5.51 2.22
CA LEU A 39 -10.20 4.70 1.09
C LEU A 39 -11.38 5.33 0.32
N GLY A 40 -11.82 6.55 0.65
CA GLY A 40 -13.07 7.14 0.15
C GLY A 40 -13.20 7.30 -1.37
N LYS A 41 -12.12 7.15 -2.14
CA LYS A 41 -12.14 7.15 -3.63
C LYS A 41 -12.07 5.75 -4.25
N ILE A 42 -11.78 4.74 -3.44
CA ILE A 42 -11.60 3.36 -3.86
C ILE A 42 -12.96 2.68 -3.90
N LYS A 43 -13.17 1.79 -4.88
CA LYS A 43 -14.39 0.98 -5.02
C LYS A 43 -14.03 -0.48 -5.30
N SER A 44 -15.03 -1.35 -5.15
CA SER A 44 -14.91 -2.74 -5.59
C SER A 44 -14.53 -2.81 -7.07
N GLY A 45 -13.64 -3.73 -7.40
CA GLY A 45 -13.03 -3.92 -8.70
C GLY A 45 -11.72 -3.16 -8.89
N ASP A 46 -11.45 -2.07 -8.16
CA ASP A 46 -10.19 -1.33 -8.30
C ASP A 46 -8.97 -2.16 -7.90
N ILE A 47 -7.79 -1.82 -8.44
CA ILE A 47 -6.52 -2.47 -8.09
C ILE A 47 -5.68 -1.52 -7.25
N ILE A 48 -5.13 -2.02 -6.15
CA ILE A 48 -4.20 -1.27 -5.30
C ILE A 48 -2.84 -1.95 -5.30
N TYR A 49 -1.81 -1.15 -5.56
CA TYR A 49 -0.41 -1.52 -5.44
C TYR A 49 0.19 -0.78 -4.24
N PRO A 50 0.45 -1.45 -3.11
CA PRO A 50 1.33 -0.90 -2.10
C PRO A 50 2.75 -0.74 -2.68
N VAL A 51 3.32 0.43 -2.49
CA VAL A 51 4.65 0.77 -2.99
C VAL A 51 5.51 1.38 -1.90
N SER A 52 6.82 1.26 -2.02
CA SER A 52 7.80 1.86 -1.12
C SER A 52 8.85 2.61 -1.93
N ILE A 53 9.43 3.67 -1.35
CA ILE A 53 10.59 4.36 -1.94
C ILE A 53 11.78 4.21 -1.00
N LYS A 54 12.81 3.50 -1.46
CA LYS A 54 14.05 3.26 -0.72
C LYS A 54 15.24 3.70 -1.57
N ASN A 55 16.12 4.52 -1.00
CA ASN A 55 17.32 5.03 -1.68
C ASN A 55 17.02 5.70 -3.04
N GLY A 56 15.85 6.34 -3.18
CA GLY A 56 15.45 6.99 -4.43
C GLY A 56 14.92 6.06 -5.52
N GLN A 57 14.67 4.79 -5.20
CA GLN A 57 14.09 3.79 -6.10
C GLN A 57 12.69 3.40 -5.63
N LEU A 58 11.80 3.10 -6.58
CA LEU A 58 10.44 2.66 -6.34
C LEU A 58 10.37 1.13 -6.32
N PHE A 59 9.71 0.57 -5.32
CA PHE A 59 9.45 -0.86 -5.18
C PHE A 59 7.95 -1.10 -5.13
N VAL A 60 7.44 -2.03 -5.91
CA VAL A 60 6.07 -2.54 -5.77
C VAL A 60 6.10 -3.69 -4.79
N ILE A 61 5.27 -3.61 -3.76
CA ILE A 61 5.26 -4.60 -2.68
C ILE A 61 4.31 -5.76 -2.99
N GLY A 62 3.28 -5.50 -3.78
CA GLY A 62 2.30 -6.48 -4.25
C GLY A 62 1.17 -5.79 -4.99
N SER A 63 0.14 -6.56 -5.34
CA SER A 63 -1.10 -6.08 -5.94
C SER A 63 -2.30 -6.73 -5.25
N MET A 64 -3.39 -5.98 -5.11
CA MET A 64 -4.67 -6.51 -4.61
C MET A 64 -5.81 -5.92 -5.42
N GLN A 65 -6.66 -6.78 -5.98
CA GLN A 65 -7.94 -6.36 -6.50
C GLN A 65 -8.93 -6.25 -5.34
N VAL A 66 -9.54 -5.07 -5.18
CA VAL A 66 -10.48 -4.78 -4.11
C VAL A 66 -11.79 -5.50 -4.40
N GLU A 67 -12.21 -6.38 -3.49
CA GLU A 67 -13.52 -7.02 -3.56
C GLU A 67 -14.55 -6.24 -2.77
N ARG A 68 -14.19 -5.80 -1.57
CA ARG A 68 -15.08 -5.12 -0.63
C ARG A 68 -14.35 -4.05 0.16
N ILE A 69 -15.09 -3.04 0.58
CA ILE A 69 -14.65 -2.07 1.59
C ILE A 69 -15.62 -2.20 2.76
N ILE A 70 -15.07 -2.47 3.93
CA ILE A 70 -15.84 -2.66 5.17
C ILE A 70 -15.27 -1.81 6.29
N ASP A 71 -16.04 -1.64 7.36
CA ASP A 71 -15.54 -1.05 8.60
C ASP A 71 -14.35 -1.86 9.15
N ALA A 72 -13.28 -1.15 9.54
CA ALA A 72 -12.06 -1.80 10.00
C ALA A 72 -12.28 -2.61 11.29
N THR A 73 -13.13 -2.13 12.21
CA THR A 73 -13.47 -2.84 13.45
C THR A 73 -14.16 -4.17 13.14
N ILE A 74 -15.05 -4.19 12.15
CA ILE A 74 -15.70 -5.43 11.70
C ILE A 74 -14.68 -6.42 11.14
N TYR A 75 -13.74 -5.96 10.30
CA TYR A 75 -12.67 -6.82 9.77
C TYR A 75 -11.81 -7.39 10.90
N LEU A 76 -11.31 -6.53 11.78
CA LEU A 76 -10.40 -6.89 12.86
C LEU A 76 -11.03 -7.88 13.85
N THR A 77 -12.30 -7.66 14.20
CA THR A 77 -13.07 -8.59 15.05
C THR A 77 -13.15 -9.98 14.41
N LYS A 78 -13.44 -10.06 13.10
CA LYS A 78 -13.49 -11.34 12.37
C LYS A 78 -12.15 -12.05 12.31
N GLN A 79 -11.05 -11.30 12.25
CA GLN A 79 -9.69 -11.85 12.24
C GLN A 79 -9.13 -12.11 13.65
N ALA A 80 -9.91 -11.84 14.71
CA ALA A 80 -9.47 -11.88 16.10
C ALA A 80 -8.20 -11.03 16.37
N ILE A 81 -8.08 -9.88 15.70
CA ILE A 81 -6.98 -8.93 15.86
C ILE A 81 -7.45 -7.79 16.75
N ASN A 82 -6.87 -7.68 17.94
CA ASN A 82 -7.26 -6.70 18.95
C ASN A 82 -6.07 -5.88 19.41
N ARG A 83 -6.32 -4.65 19.86
CA ARG A 83 -5.30 -3.83 20.53
C ARG A 83 -4.93 -4.44 21.87
N ILE A 84 -3.67 -4.28 22.28
CA ILE A 84 -3.17 -4.74 23.58
C ILE A 84 -3.42 -3.64 24.61
N ASP A 85 -4.01 -3.95 25.76
CA ASP A 85 -4.15 -3.03 26.91
C ASP A 85 -4.75 -1.64 26.59
N ASN A 86 -5.67 -1.55 25.62
CA ASN A 86 -6.22 -0.30 25.07
C ASN A 86 -5.20 0.66 24.43
N ASP A 87 -3.96 0.22 24.18
CA ASP A 87 -2.92 1.00 23.53
C ASP A 87 -3.35 1.48 22.12
N LEU A 88 -2.66 2.49 21.61
CA LEU A 88 -2.77 2.89 20.21
C LEU A 88 -2.16 1.83 19.30
N TRP A 89 -2.60 1.80 18.03
CA TRP A 89 -2.07 0.87 17.03
C TRP A 89 -0.56 1.03 16.83
N ASP A 90 -0.02 2.25 16.86
CA ASP A 90 1.41 2.51 16.70
C ASP A 90 2.26 1.81 17.79
N THR A 91 1.70 1.62 18.99
CA THR A 91 2.35 0.88 20.09
C THR A 91 2.05 -0.62 20.02
N THR A 92 0.82 -0.97 19.66
CA THR A 92 0.34 -2.36 19.60
C THR A 92 0.98 -3.13 18.45
N ALA A 93 1.01 -2.56 17.24
CA ALA A 93 1.35 -3.27 16.01
C ALA A 93 2.77 -3.87 16.03
N PRO A 94 3.82 -3.17 16.50
CA PRO A 94 5.15 -3.76 16.61
C PRO A 94 5.22 -4.94 17.59
N ARG A 95 4.38 -4.96 18.63
CA ARG A 95 4.30 -6.08 19.59
C ARG A 95 3.55 -7.25 18.97
N LEU A 96 2.37 -7.00 18.39
CA LEU A 96 1.58 -8.03 17.73
C LEU A 96 2.31 -8.70 16.57
N ILE A 97 3.07 -7.96 15.76
CA ILE A 97 3.88 -8.57 14.68
C ILE A 97 4.90 -9.56 15.23
N LYS A 98 5.47 -9.30 16.41
CA LYS A 98 6.43 -10.22 17.05
C LYS A 98 5.74 -11.44 17.67
N GLU A 99 4.59 -11.24 18.30
CA GLU A 99 3.84 -12.30 19.00
C GLU A 99 3.04 -13.18 18.03
N ARG A 100 2.56 -12.58 16.94
CA ARG A 100 1.68 -13.15 15.91
C ARG A 100 2.20 -12.80 14.51
N PRO A 101 3.43 -13.25 14.15
CA PRO A 101 4.01 -12.97 12.84
C PRO A 101 3.15 -13.52 11.70
N ASP A 102 2.34 -14.55 11.97
CA ASP A 102 1.37 -15.10 11.04
C ASP A 102 0.36 -14.06 10.52
N LEU A 103 0.04 -13.04 11.32
CA LEU A 103 -0.90 -12.00 10.93
C LEU A 103 -0.31 -10.99 9.94
N GLY A 104 0.98 -10.66 10.08
CA GLY A 104 1.71 -9.79 9.15
C GLY A 104 0.97 -8.48 8.84
N HIS A 105 0.79 -8.20 7.55
CA HIS A 105 0.13 -7.01 7.00
C HIS A 105 -1.35 -6.88 7.39
N ARG A 106 -1.97 -7.94 7.92
CA ARG A 106 -3.33 -7.89 8.48
C ARG A 106 -3.39 -7.15 9.80
N ILE A 107 -2.26 -6.78 10.39
CA ILE A 107 -2.20 -5.91 11.56
C ILE A 107 -2.23 -4.45 11.08
N PRO A 108 -3.15 -3.60 11.58
CA PRO A 108 -3.11 -2.16 11.33
C PRO A 108 -1.82 -1.52 11.83
N ARG A 109 -1.25 -0.60 11.04
CA ARG A 109 -0.05 0.15 11.44
C ARG A 109 -0.33 1.47 12.18
N SER A 110 -1.57 1.96 12.14
CA SER A 110 -2.03 3.15 12.88
C SER A 110 -3.54 3.07 13.09
N CYS A 111 -4.18 4.16 13.53
CA CYS A 111 -5.64 4.26 13.55
C CYS A 111 -6.22 4.04 12.13
N VAL A 112 -7.25 3.21 12.06
CA VAL A 112 -7.90 2.76 10.83
C VAL A 112 -9.42 2.82 11.01
N ASP A 113 -10.11 3.29 9.98
CA ASP A 113 -11.58 3.39 9.97
C ASP A 113 -12.18 2.35 9.00
N THR A 114 -11.48 2.06 7.91
CA THR A 114 -11.95 1.20 6.83
C THR A 114 -10.89 0.17 6.43
N ALA A 115 -11.34 -0.97 5.92
CA ALA A 115 -10.52 -2.04 5.39
C ALA A 115 -11.01 -2.40 3.98
N ALA A 116 -10.15 -2.20 2.98
CA ALA A 116 -10.34 -2.79 1.65
C ALA A 116 -9.82 -4.21 1.69
N THR A 117 -10.68 -5.18 1.42
CA THR A 117 -10.33 -6.61 1.37
C THR A 117 -10.45 -7.13 -0.05
N GLY A 118 -9.59 -8.08 -0.42
CA GLY A 118 -9.74 -8.78 -1.68
C GLY A 118 -8.64 -9.80 -1.94
N SER A 119 -8.47 -10.15 -3.20
CA SER A 119 -7.52 -11.14 -3.67
C SER A 119 -6.27 -10.45 -4.21
N GLY A 120 -5.10 -10.81 -3.67
CA GLY A 120 -3.83 -10.20 -4.03
C GLY A 120 -2.69 -11.19 -4.24
N THR A 121 -1.59 -10.68 -4.78
CA THR A 121 -0.35 -11.42 -4.99
C THR A 121 0.35 -11.73 -3.66
N GLY A 122 1.42 -12.52 -3.71
CA GLY A 122 2.41 -12.53 -2.62
C GLY A 122 2.99 -11.13 -2.38
N LEU A 123 3.69 -10.97 -1.26
CA LEU A 123 4.44 -9.75 -0.94
C LEU A 123 5.92 -9.95 -1.29
N ARG A 124 6.48 -8.97 -1.99
CA ARG A 124 7.91 -8.88 -2.31
C ARG A 124 8.47 -7.56 -1.81
N PHE A 125 9.71 -7.59 -1.32
CA PHE A 125 10.40 -6.40 -0.82
C PHE A 125 11.62 -6.03 -1.66
N ASP A 126 11.78 -6.69 -2.80
CA ASP A 126 12.90 -6.61 -3.73
C ASP A 126 12.46 -6.28 -5.17
N PHE A 127 11.17 -6.22 -5.46
CA PHE A 127 10.65 -5.95 -6.80
C PHE A 127 10.75 -4.47 -7.14
N GLN A 128 11.88 -4.09 -7.73
CA GLN A 128 12.19 -2.74 -8.15
C GLN A 128 11.51 -2.40 -9.48
N VAL A 129 10.87 -1.23 -9.55
CA VAL A 129 10.36 -0.69 -10.82
C VAL A 129 11.55 -0.13 -11.63
N PRO A 130 11.70 -0.50 -12.92
CA PRO A 130 12.75 0.05 -13.77
C PRO A 130 12.69 1.58 -13.89
N THR A 131 13.84 2.22 -14.10
CA THR A 131 13.93 3.70 -14.08
C THR A 131 13.21 4.33 -15.27
N GLU A 132 13.29 3.68 -16.43
CA GLU A 132 12.57 4.02 -17.64
C GLU A 132 11.05 3.99 -17.42
N ALA A 133 10.52 2.94 -16.77
CA ALA A 133 9.11 2.84 -16.46
C ALA A 133 8.66 3.94 -15.50
N ILE A 134 9.49 4.28 -14.50
CA ILE A 134 9.23 5.37 -13.55
C ILE A 134 9.00 6.72 -14.25
N ASP A 135 9.76 7.03 -15.31
CA ASP A 135 9.65 8.29 -16.04
C ASP A 135 8.37 8.40 -16.88
N GLU A 136 7.77 7.25 -17.21
CA GLU A 136 6.49 7.15 -17.90
C GLU A 136 5.29 7.21 -16.96
N LEU A 137 5.48 6.96 -15.65
CA LEU A 137 4.37 6.96 -14.70
C LEU A 137 3.71 8.33 -14.58
N ARG A 138 2.38 8.33 -14.62
CA ARG A 138 1.49 9.48 -14.53
C ARG A 138 0.37 9.18 -13.54
N PHE A 139 0.05 10.17 -12.73
CA PHE A 139 -0.92 10.07 -11.64
C PHE A 139 -1.85 11.27 -11.65
N GLY A 140 -3.15 11.03 -11.52
CA GLY A 140 -4.11 12.11 -11.46
C GLY A 140 -5.56 11.62 -11.54
N PRO A 141 -6.51 12.50 -11.22
CA PRO A 141 -7.93 12.18 -11.34
C PRO A 141 -8.44 12.25 -12.79
N LYS A 142 -7.75 12.96 -13.68
CA LYS A 142 -8.10 13.17 -15.10
C LYS A 142 -6.82 13.45 -15.90
N ALA A 143 -6.82 13.12 -17.19
CA ALA A 143 -5.65 13.25 -18.09
C ALA A 143 -4.95 14.62 -18.00
N GLU A 144 -5.71 15.71 -18.03
CA GLU A 144 -5.17 17.09 -17.96
C GLU A 144 -4.49 17.45 -16.64
N GLN A 145 -4.73 16.67 -15.59
CA GLN A 145 -4.22 16.88 -14.23
C GLN A 145 -3.18 15.84 -13.82
N GLU A 146 -2.80 14.96 -14.75
CA GLU A 146 -1.82 13.91 -14.50
C GLU A 146 -0.42 14.48 -14.32
N LYS A 147 0.29 13.99 -13.30
CA LYS A 147 1.66 14.39 -12.96
C LYS A 147 2.53 13.17 -12.75
N GLY A 148 3.82 13.29 -13.04
CA GLY A 148 4.80 12.26 -12.70
C GLY A 148 5.14 12.22 -11.20
N LEU A 149 6.01 11.29 -10.83
CA LEU A 149 6.58 11.25 -9.48
C LEU A 149 7.50 12.45 -9.24
N SER A 150 7.51 12.94 -8.00
CA SER A 150 8.42 14.01 -7.61
C SER A 150 9.85 13.50 -7.47
N ARG A 151 10.83 14.35 -7.79
CA ARG A 151 12.26 14.11 -7.58
C ARG A 151 12.82 15.12 -6.57
N ASP A 152 13.83 14.72 -5.80
CA ASP A 152 14.58 15.62 -4.92
C ASP A 152 15.56 16.49 -5.71
N LYS A 153 16.27 17.40 -5.03
CA LYS A 153 17.26 18.30 -5.66
C LYS A 153 18.43 17.54 -6.32
N ALA A 154 18.67 16.29 -5.92
CA ALA A 154 19.69 15.41 -6.48
C ALA A 154 19.13 14.50 -7.60
N GLY A 155 17.88 14.71 -8.02
CA GLY A 155 17.23 13.94 -9.09
C GLY A 155 16.69 12.57 -8.66
N ARG A 156 16.79 12.19 -7.38
CA ARG A 156 16.31 10.90 -6.87
C ARG A 156 14.81 10.95 -6.64
N LEU A 157 14.11 9.83 -6.74
CA LEU A 157 12.68 9.81 -6.43
C LEU A 157 12.40 10.24 -5.00
N SER A 158 11.38 11.09 -4.86
CA SER A 158 10.85 11.57 -3.60
C SER A 158 9.48 10.95 -3.34
N HIS A 159 9.20 10.66 -2.08
CA HIS A 159 7.92 10.13 -1.62
C HIS A 159 6.79 11.18 -1.55
N VAL A 160 7.13 12.47 -1.69
CA VAL A 160 6.19 13.59 -1.50
C VAL A 160 4.95 13.47 -2.40
N SER A 161 5.11 13.00 -3.65
CA SER A 161 3.96 12.80 -4.54
C SER A 161 3.07 11.63 -4.14
N LEU A 162 3.52 10.69 -3.31
CA LEU A 162 2.75 9.50 -2.93
C LEU A 162 2.19 9.57 -1.49
N GLN A 163 2.66 10.52 -0.69
CA GLN A 163 2.31 10.62 0.72
C GLN A 163 0.89 11.14 0.94
N GLY A 164 0.10 10.47 1.79
CA GLY A 164 -1.18 11.00 2.29
C GLY A 164 -2.40 10.72 1.42
N HIS A 165 -2.28 9.91 0.36
CA HIS A 165 -3.41 9.58 -0.50
C HIS A 165 -3.18 8.28 -1.28
N PHE A 166 -4.27 7.67 -1.74
CA PHE A 166 -4.22 6.72 -2.84
C PHE A 166 -4.02 7.51 -4.14
N ARG A 167 -2.88 7.31 -4.80
CA ARG A 167 -2.58 7.95 -6.09
C ARG A 167 -3.14 7.13 -7.23
N ARG A 168 -4.20 7.63 -7.86
CA ARG A 168 -4.75 7.04 -9.09
C ARG A 168 -3.70 7.10 -10.20
N LEU A 169 -3.41 5.96 -10.80
CA LEU A 169 -2.61 5.82 -12.01
C LEU A 169 -3.42 6.27 -13.23
N SER A 170 -2.77 6.89 -14.21
CA SER A 170 -3.35 7.04 -15.54
C SER A 170 -3.63 5.66 -16.16
N THR A 171 -4.43 5.62 -17.22
CA THR A 171 -4.71 4.37 -17.95
C THR A 171 -3.41 3.71 -18.43
N ASP A 172 -2.52 4.47 -19.04
CA ASP A 172 -1.25 3.96 -19.57
C ASP A 172 -0.31 3.50 -18.46
N SER A 173 -0.25 4.25 -17.35
CA SER A 173 0.54 3.85 -16.18
C SER A 173 -0.01 2.61 -15.48
N ALA A 174 -1.34 2.45 -15.45
CA ALA A 174 -1.96 1.23 -14.94
C ALA A 174 -1.62 0.01 -15.81
N ALA A 175 -1.64 0.16 -17.14
CA ALA A 175 -1.25 -0.89 -18.07
C ALA A 175 0.24 -1.25 -17.92
N LEU A 176 1.12 -0.25 -17.85
CA LEU A 176 2.55 -0.43 -17.64
C LEU A 176 2.86 -1.20 -16.35
N ILE A 177 2.24 -0.83 -15.23
CA ILE A 177 2.41 -1.57 -13.97
C ILE A 177 1.84 -2.98 -14.06
N ALA A 178 0.68 -3.16 -14.69
CA ALA A 178 0.09 -4.48 -14.86
C ALA A 178 0.99 -5.41 -15.71
N GLU A 179 1.66 -4.88 -16.73
CA GLU A 179 2.66 -5.62 -17.52
C GLU A 179 3.87 -6.02 -16.69
N LEU A 180 4.46 -5.09 -15.92
CA LEU A 180 5.56 -5.41 -15.01
C LEU A 180 5.18 -6.51 -14.01
N MET A 181 3.95 -6.47 -13.50
CA MET A 181 3.43 -7.45 -12.54
C MET A 181 3.26 -8.86 -13.10
N GLN A 182 3.38 -9.08 -14.43
CA GLN A 182 3.42 -10.43 -15.00
C GLN A 182 4.70 -11.20 -14.64
N THR A 183 5.74 -10.49 -14.22
CA THR A 183 7.05 -11.05 -13.80
C THR A 183 7.26 -10.99 -12.27
N PHE A 184 6.20 -10.63 -11.54
CA PHE A 184 6.22 -10.43 -10.10
C PHE A 184 6.26 -11.75 -9.32
#